data_AF-A0A6J7GKJ7-F1
#
_entry.id   AF-A0A6J7GKJ7-F1
#
_cell.length_a   1.000
_cell.length_b   1.000
_cell.length_c   1.000
_cell.angle_alpha   90.00
_cell.angle_beta   90.00
_cell.angle_gamma   90.00
#
_symmetry.space_group_name_H-M   'P 1'
#
loop_
_entity.id
_entity.type
_entity.pdbx_description
1 polymer ?
#
loop_
_entity_poly.entity_id
_entity_poly.type
_entity_poly.pdbx_seq_one_letter_code
_entity_poly.pdbx_strand_id
1 'polypeptide(L)'
;MSGMLAALVAFYVLYTSKRVWPRPEDRLDANIEEADPEYGFFSPHSWWPLVIGVAVMSTVFGLVFAVWLIALGVFMLAIGLIGWLFEYYRGEFAR
;
A
#
# COMPACT_ATOMS: atom_id res chain seq x y z
N MET A 1 2.55 21.25 -11.92
CA MET A 1 2.02 20.03 -11.24
C MET A 1 2.99 19.49 -10.20
N SER A 2 4.29 19.37 -10.49
CA SER A 2 5.31 18.94 -9.51
C SER A 2 5.31 19.75 -8.20
N GLY A 3 5.25 21.08 -8.28
CA GLY A 3 5.18 21.94 -7.08
C GLY A 3 3.90 21.75 -6.25
N MET A 4 2.77 21.42 -6.88
CA MET A 4 1.51 21.15 -6.17
C MET A 4 1.52 19.79 -5.48
N LEU A 5 2.10 18.77 -6.13
CA LEU A 5 2.31 17.47 -5.50
C LEU A 5 3.24 17.59 -4.28
N ALA A 6 4.36 18.31 -4.43
CA ALA A 6 5.27 18.58 -3.33
C ALA A 6 4.56 19.35 -2.20
N ALA A 7 3.72 20.33 -2.52
CA ALA A 7 2.94 21.07 -1.52
C ALA A 7 1.96 20.18 -0.75
N LEU A 8 1.27 19.23 -1.41
CA LEU A 8 0.38 18.28 -0.75
C LEU A 8 1.13 17.37 0.23
N VAL A 9 2.26 16.81 -0.19
CA VAL A 9 3.11 15.97 0.65
C VAL A 9 3.67 16.78 1.84
N ALA A 10 4.21 17.98 1.56
CA ALA A 10 4.77 18.85 2.58
C ALA A 10 3.71 19.29 3.61
N PHE A 11 2.50 19.64 3.16
CA PHE A 11 1.39 19.98 4.05
C PHE A 11 1.09 18.86 5.04
N TYR A 12 0.93 17.62 4.55
CA TYR A 12 0.62 16.47 5.40
C TYR A 12 1.73 16.18 6.42
N VAL A 13 2.99 16.18 5.98
CA VAL A 13 4.15 15.90 6.84
C VAL A 13 4.33 17.00 7.89
N LEU A 14 4.29 18.28 7.50
CA LEU A 14 4.41 19.42 8.44
C LEU A 14 3.24 19.51 9.42
N TYR A 15 2.04 19.13 8.99
CA TYR A 15 0.88 19.06 9.86
C TYR A 15 1.02 17.95 10.90
N THR A 16 1.58 16.80 10.50
CA THR A 16 1.78 15.65 11.37
C THR A 16 2.96 15.87 12.33
N SER A 17 4.07 16.43 11.88
CA SER A 17 5.25 16.67 12.73
C SER A 17 4.98 17.59 13.92
N LYS A 18 4.01 18.49 13.80
CA LYS A 18 3.55 19.35 14.91
C LYS A 18 2.68 18.64 15.95
N ARG A 19 2.27 17.39 15.70
CA ARG A 19 1.35 16.60 16.55
C ARG A 19 1.97 15.33 17.13
N VAL A 20 3.10 14.91 16.60
CA VAL A 20 3.82 13.71 17.05
C VAL A 20 5.03 14.16 17.88
N TRP A 21 5.34 13.44 18.95
CA TRP A 21 6.55 13.69 19.75
C TRP A 21 7.82 13.35 18.95
N PRO A 22 8.96 14.00 19.24
CA PRO A 22 10.24 13.66 18.59
C PRO A 22 10.54 12.18 18.76
N ARG A 23 10.78 11.50 17.64
CA ARG A 23 11.10 10.07 17.63
C ARG A 23 12.62 9.88 17.74
N PRO A 24 13.09 8.69 18.14
CA PRO A 24 14.52 8.38 18.11
C PRO A 24 15.15 8.64 16.74
N GLU A 25 14.41 8.44 15.65
CA GLU A 25 14.84 8.72 14.26
C GLU A 25 15.08 10.22 13.95
N ASP A 26 14.57 11.14 14.77
CA ASP A 26 14.75 12.59 14.60
C ASP A 26 15.94 13.15 15.41
N ARG A 27 16.54 12.35 16.30
CA ARG A 27 17.55 12.77 17.28
C ARG A 27 18.95 12.27 16.91
N LEU A 28 19.95 13.16 17.00
CA LEU A 28 21.35 12.82 16.71
C LEU A 28 22.04 12.03 17.83
N ASP A 29 21.45 12.03 19.03
CA ASP A 29 21.97 11.41 20.26
C ASP A 29 21.18 10.15 20.67
N ALA A 30 20.32 9.62 19.79
CA ALA A 30 19.50 8.45 20.07
C ALA A 30 20.32 7.15 20.09
N ASN A 31 20.00 6.26 21.02
CA ASN A 31 20.59 4.91 21.11
C ASN A 31 19.71 3.86 20.40
N ILE A 32 20.30 2.72 20.04
CA ILE A 32 19.61 1.61 19.38
C ILE A 32 18.48 1.04 20.26
N GLU A 33 18.69 1.04 21.58
CA GLU A 33 17.71 0.54 22.57
C GLU A 33 16.45 1.41 22.68
N GLU A 34 16.48 2.64 22.16
CA GLU A 34 15.32 3.55 22.14
C GLU A 34 14.34 3.22 20.99
N ALA A 35 14.73 2.37 20.03
CA ALA A 35 13.86 1.93 18.95
C ALA A 35 12.79 0.94 19.46
N ASP A 36 11.56 1.08 18.95
CA ASP A 36 10.47 0.18 19.30
C ASP A 36 10.79 -1.26 18.83
N PRO A 37 10.74 -2.28 19.72
CA PRO A 37 10.91 -3.66 19.30
C PRO A 37 9.78 -4.16 18.38
N GLU A 38 8.58 -3.58 18.48
CA GLU A 38 7.40 -3.97 17.69
C GLU A 38 7.13 -2.96 16.56
N TYR A 39 7.71 -3.20 15.38
CA TYR A 39 7.53 -2.33 14.19
C TYR A 39 6.13 -2.38 13.56
N GLY A 40 5.25 -3.25 14.06
CA GLY A 40 3.93 -3.52 13.50
C GLY A 40 3.88 -4.76 12.61
N PHE A 41 2.79 -4.89 11.85
CA PHE A 41 2.51 -6.08 11.05
C PHE A 41 3.13 -5.98 9.65
N PHE A 42 3.88 -7.02 9.26
CA PHE A 42 4.35 -7.22 7.90
C PHE A 42 3.81 -8.55 7.37
N SER A 43 3.31 -8.52 6.13
CA SER A 43 2.95 -9.72 5.37
C SER A 43 4.16 -10.65 5.26
N PRO A 44 4.12 -11.89 5.79
CA PRO A 44 5.21 -12.85 5.61
C PRO A 44 5.35 -13.31 4.16
N HIS A 45 4.20 -13.42 3.47
CA HIS A 45 4.09 -13.64 2.03
C HIS A 45 2.71 -13.18 1.55
N SER A 46 2.61 -12.79 0.28
CA SER A 46 1.33 -12.53 -0.38
C SER A 46 1.46 -12.77 -1.88
N TRP A 47 0.55 -13.56 -2.45
CA TRP A 47 0.48 -13.81 -3.89
C TRP A 47 -0.42 -12.80 -4.62
N TRP A 48 -1.22 -12.02 -3.88
CA TRP A 48 -2.17 -11.08 -4.47
C TRP A 48 -1.55 -9.93 -5.27
N PRO A 49 -0.37 -9.37 -4.93
CA PRO A 49 0.30 -8.39 -5.77
C PRO A 49 0.54 -8.90 -7.21
N LEU A 50 0.87 -10.18 -7.36
CA LEU A 50 1.08 -10.80 -8.68
C LEU A 50 -0.23 -10.87 -9.46
N VAL A 51 -1.33 -11.29 -8.83
CA VAL A 51 -2.66 -11.36 -9.45
C VAL A 51 -3.10 -9.98 -9.94
N ILE A 52 -2.87 -8.93 -9.13
CA ILE A 52 -3.18 -7.55 -9.51
C ILE A 52 -2.31 -7.08 -10.67
N GLY A 53 -1.01 -7.40 -10.66
CA GLY A 53 -0.11 -7.10 -11.77
C GLY A 53 -0.60 -7.70 -13.09
N VAL A 54 -1.00 -8.97 -13.08
CA VAL A 54 -1.58 -9.65 -14.25
C VAL A 54 -2.91 -9.00 -14.66
N ALA A 55 -3.79 -8.68 -13.72
CA ALA A 55 -5.07 -8.06 -14.02
C ALA A 55 -4.93 -6.66 -14.67
N VAL A 56 -4.01 -5.83 -14.15
CA VAL A 56 -3.70 -4.51 -14.74
C VAL A 56 -3.09 -4.68 -16.13
N MET A 57 -2.14 -5.61 -16.29
CA MET A 57 -1.54 -5.92 -17.59
C MET A 57 -2.60 -6.33 -18.62
N SER A 58 -3.50 -7.26 -18.26
CA SER A 58 -4.61 -7.69 -19.13
C SER A 58 -5.55 -6.54 -19.48
N THR A 59 -5.84 -5.65 -18.52
CA THR A 59 -6.69 -4.47 -18.75
C THR A 59 -6.05 -3.52 -19.76
N VAL A 60 -4.76 -3.22 -19.61
CA VAL A 60 -4.02 -2.33 -20.51
C VAL A 60 -3.86 -2.96 -21.89
N PHE A 61 -3.60 -4.27 -21.97
CA PHE A 61 -3.51 -5.00 -23.24
C PHE A 61 -4.85 -4.99 -23.98
N GLY A 62 -5.98 -4.95 -23.28
CA GLY A 62 -7.29 -4.80 -23.87
C GLY A 62 -7.48 -3.50 -24.67
N LEU A 63 -6.73 -2.45 -24.35
CA LEU A 63 -6.75 -1.19 -25.13
C LEU A 63 -6.12 -1.35 -26.52
N VAL A 64 -5.18 -2.30 -26.67
CA VAL A 64 -4.43 -2.52 -27.91
C VAL A 64 -5.03 -3.65 -28.74
N PHE A 65 -5.36 -4.78 -28.10
CA PHE A 65 -5.70 -6.02 -28.80
C PHE A 65 -7.20 -6.28 -28.89
N ALA A 66 -7.95 -6.11 -27.78
CA ALA A 66 -9.39 -6.37 -27.76
C ALA A 66 -10.09 -5.75 -26.55
N VAL A 67 -11.12 -4.93 -26.82
CA VAL A 67 -11.85 -4.18 -25.79
C VAL A 67 -12.49 -5.08 -24.73
N TRP A 68 -12.93 -6.29 -25.08
CA TRP A 68 -13.53 -7.22 -24.11
C TRP A 68 -12.53 -7.71 -23.04
N LEU A 69 -11.22 -7.71 -23.34
CA LEU A 69 -10.17 -8.03 -22.35
C LEU A 69 -10.12 -6.98 -21.23
N ILE A 70 -10.56 -5.75 -21.48
CA ILE A 70 -10.67 -4.71 -20.45
C ILE A 70 -11.68 -5.15 -19.39
N ALA A 71 -12.86 -5.63 -19.81
CA ALA A 71 -13.88 -6.11 -18.89
C ALA A 71 -13.38 -7.31 -18.06
N LEU A 72 -12.65 -8.25 -18.70
CA LEU A 72 -12.02 -9.38 -18.01
C LEU A 72 -10.95 -8.91 -17.01
N GLY A 73 -10.07 -8.01 -17.42
CA GLY A 73 -9.00 -7.48 -16.57
C GLY A 73 -9.53 -6.71 -15.37
N VAL A 74 -10.56 -5.87 -15.55
CA VAL A 74 -11.25 -5.16 -14.46
C VAL A 74 -11.92 -6.15 -13.50
N PHE A 75 -12.56 -7.20 -14.01
CA PHE A 75 -13.15 -8.24 -13.16
C PHE A 75 -12.09 -8.98 -12.34
N MET A 76 -10.98 -9.37 -12.96
CA MET A 76 -9.84 -9.97 -12.26
C MET A 76 -9.24 -9.02 -11.22
N LEU A 77 -9.16 -7.72 -11.53
CA LEU A 77 -8.65 -6.69 -10.63
C LEU A 77 -9.55 -6.55 -9.39
N ALA A 78 -10.87 -6.54 -9.58
CA ALA A 78 -11.82 -6.49 -8.47
C ALA A 78 -11.65 -7.69 -7.52
N ILE A 79 -11.56 -8.91 -8.06
CA ILE A 79 -11.30 -10.12 -7.25
C ILE A 79 -9.94 -10.03 -6.55
N GLY A 80 -8.90 -9.61 -7.25
CA GLY A 80 -7.55 -9.46 -6.69
C GLY A 80 -7.50 -8.46 -5.54
N LEU A 81 -8.18 -7.33 -5.66
CA LEU A 81 -8.27 -6.30 -4.62
C LEU A 81 -9.03 -6.80 -3.38
N ILE A 82 -10.16 -7.47 -3.57
CA ILE A 82 -10.91 -8.09 -2.47
C ILE A 82 -10.03 -9.15 -1.78
N GLY A 83 -9.37 -9.98 -2.56
CA GLY A 83 -8.43 -10.99 -2.07
C GLY A 83 -7.32 -10.39 -1.20
N TRP A 84 -6.66 -9.36 -1.72
CA TRP A 84 -5.54 -8.70 -1.04
C TRP A 84 -5.97 -7.96 0.22
N LEU A 85 -7.07 -7.19 0.14
CA LEU A 85 -7.58 -6.42 1.28
C LEU A 85 -7.99 -7.32 2.43
N PHE A 86 -8.62 -8.46 2.14
CA PHE A 86 -9.12 -9.38 3.15
C PHE A 86 -8.15 -10.53 3.47
N GLU A 87 -6.91 -10.51 2.97
CA GLU A 87 -5.96 -11.62 3.15
C GLU A 87 -5.75 -11.98 4.63
N TYR A 88 -5.52 -10.96 5.47
CA TYR A 88 -5.25 -11.14 6.90
C TYR A 88 -6.50 -11.10 7.78
N TYR A 89 -7.65 -10.74 7.23
CA TYR A 89 -8.93 -10.66 7.97
C TYR A 89 -9.78 -11.94 7.91
N ARG A 90 -9.31 -12.98 7.22
CA ARG A 90 -10.04 -14.27 7.05
C ARG A 90 -9.97 -15.20 8.26
N GLY A 91 -9.05 -14.95 9.21
CA GLY A 91 -8.78 -15.84 10.34
C GLY A 91 -8.80 -15.18 11.72
N GLU A 92 -8.41 -13.91 11.85
CA GLU A 92 -8.34 -13.22 13.16
C GLU A 92 -9.72 -12.91 13.78
N PHE A 93 -10.78 -12.83 12.98
CA PHE A 93 -12.17 -12.66 13.44
C PHE A 93 -12.99 -13.97 13.42
N ALA A 94 -12.34 -15.11 13.17
CA ALA A 94 -13.00 -16.41 13.03
C ALA A 94 -12.92 -17.28 14.30
N ARG A 95 -12.45 -16.73 15.43
CA ARG A 95 -12.54 -17.33 16.77
C ARG A 95 -12.94 -16.28 17.80
#